data_AF-A0A2H6N9R3-F1
#
_entry.id   AF-A0A2H6N9R3-F1
#
_cell.length_a   1.000
_cell.length_b   1.000
_cell.length_c   1.000
_cell.angle_alpha   90.00
_cell.angle_beta   90.00
_cell.angle_gamma   90.00
#
_symmetry.space_group_name_H-M   'P 1'
#
loop_
_entity.id
_entity.type
_entity.pdbx_description
1 polymer ?
#
loop_
_entity_poly.entity_id
_entity_poly.type
_entity_poly.pdbx_seq_one_letter_code
_entity_poly.pdbx_strand_id
1 'polypeptide(L)'
;DEMHNDTIEWSSLTKKECLKFGGTLLGNNCKYVPDITLMSCILFLGTYTCSMALKKFKTSRYFPTTARKLISDFAIIISILIFCGIDALVGVDTPKLLVPSEFKPTHPNRSWFITPFGGNPWWVYLAAAIPALLVTILLFMDQQITAVIVNRKEHKLKKGAGYHLDLFWVAVLMIICSFMGLPWYVAATVISIAHIDSLKMETETSAPGEQPKFLGVREQRVTGCIVFLLTGISVFMAPILKFIPMPVLYGVFLYMGVASLNGVQFMDRLKLLLMPLKHQPDFIYLRHVPLRRVHLFTFLQALCLALLWVLKSTVAAIIFPVMILALVAVRKGMDYLFSQHDLSFLDDVIPEKDKKKKEDEKKKKKK
;
A
#
# COMPACT_ATOMS: atom_id res chain seq x y z
N ASP A 1 9.01 31.09 -42.01
CA ASP A 1 8.45 32.40 -42.35
C ASP A 1 6.96 32.44 -42.05
N GLU A 2 6.62 32.60 -40.76
CA GLU A 2 5.24 32.92 -40.37
C GLU A 2 5.06 34.43 -40.48
N MET A 3 4.01 34.83 -41.20
CA MET A 3 3.65 36.22 -41.50
C MET A 3 3.45 37.01 -40.19
N HIS A 4 4.45 37.80 -39.79
CA HIS A 4 4.34 38.69 -38.63
C HIS A 4 3.38 39.81 -39.02
N ASN A 5 2.15 39.75 -38.51
CA ASN A 5 1.13 40.74 -38.80
C ASN A 5 1.41 41.96 -37.92
N ASP A 6 2.19 42.92 -38.43
CA ASP A 6 2.66 44.14 -37.72
C ASP A 6 1.53 45.07 -37.24
N THR A 7 0.28 44.78 -37.58
CA THR A 7 -0.89 45.58 -37.18
C THR A 7 -1.44 45.23 -35.80
N ILE A 8 -0.96 44.15 -35.15
CA ILE A 8 -1.49 43.67 -33.87
C ILE A 8 -0.40 43.76 -32.79
N GLU A 9 -0.61 44.60 -31.77
CA GLU A 9 0.26 44.65 -30.59
C GLU A 9 0.02 43.44 -29.68
N TRP A 10 0.69 42.32 -29.97
CA TRP A 10 0.58 41.05 -29.26
C TRP A 10 0.77 41.12 -27.73
N SER A 11 1.48 42.14 -27.23
CA SER A 11 1.73 42.37 -25.80
C SER A 11 0.52 42.90 -25.03
N SER A 12 -0.45 43.52 -25.70
CA SER A 12 -1.62 44.15 -25.08
C SER A 12 -2.87 43.25 -25.06
N LEU A 13 -2.86 42.16 -25.84
CA LEU A 13 -4.01 41.27 -25.98
C LEU A 13 -4.19 40.37 -24.74
N THR A 14 -5.44 40.14 -24.35
CA THR A 14 -5.74 39.10 -23.36
C THR A 14 -5.53 37.69 -23.94
N LYS A 15 -5.28 36.71 -23.06
CA LYS A 15 -5.06 35.29 -23.45
C LYS A 15 -6.13 34.74 -24.40
N LYS A 16 -7.39 35.14 -24.24
CA LYS A 16 -8.53 34.71 -25.07
C LYS A 16 -8.47 35.31 -26.48
N GLU A 17 -8.06 36.58 -26.59
CA GLU A 17 -7.93 37.28 -27.88
C GLU A 17 -6.71 36.76 -28.65
N CYS A 18 -5.57 36.57 -27.97
CA CYS A 18 -4.36 36.01 -28.57
C CYS A 18 -4.60 34.62 -29.19
N LEU A 19 -5.32 33.73 -28.49
CA LEU A 19 -5.71 32.41 -29.02
C LEU A 19 -6.69 32.51 -30.19
N LYS A 20 -7.56 33.54 -30.23
CA LYS A 20 -8.51 33.76 -31.32
C LYS A 20 -7.83 34.23 -32.61
N PHE A 21 -6.71 34.95 -32.50
CA PHE A 21 -5.88 35.37 -33.62
C PHE A 21 -4.80 34.34 -34.00
N GLY A 22 -4.82 33.13 -33.44
CA GLY A 22 -3.87 32.05 -33.75
C GLY A 22 -2.47 32.27 -33.18
N GLY A 23 -2.30 33.20 -32.23
CA GLY A 23 -1.02 33.47 -31.58
C GLY A 23 -0.59 32.33 -30.65
N THR A 24 0.71 32.05 -30.63
CA THR A 24 1.30 31.10 -29.68
C THR A 24 1.85 31.83 -28.46
N LEU A 25 1.49 31.37 -27.26
CA LEU A 25 1.94 31.98 -26.01
C LEU A 25 3.39 31.56 -25.71
N LEU A 26 4.31 32.52 -25.70
CA LEU A 26 5.73 32.29 -25.39
C LEU A 26 6.06 32.81 -23.98
N GLY A 27 6.58 31.92 -23.11
CA GLY A 27 7.02 32.25 -21.76
C GLY A 27 6.72 31.16 -20.72
N ASN A 28 7.46 31.17 -19.60
CA ASN A 28 7.34 30.16 -18.54
C ASN A 28 5.94 30.12 -17.88
N ASN A 29 5.21 31.24 -17.88
CA ASN A 29 3.89 31.36 -17.27
C ASN A 29 2.73 30.91 -18.20
N CYS A 30 3.00 30.58 -19.46
CA CYS A 30 1.96 30.30 -20.45
C CYS A 30 1.25 28.95 -20.24
N LYS A 31 1.93 27.99 -19.63
CA LYS A 31 1.39 26.67 -19.24
C LYS A 31 0.84 26.64 -17.81
N TYR A 32 0.86 27.76 -17.09
CA TYR A 32 0.32 27.83 -15.74
C TYR A 32 -1.21 27.81 -15.81
N VAL A 33 -1.80 26.72 -15.35
CA VAL A 33 -3.24 26.62 -15.13
C VAL A 33 -3.47 26.89 -13.65
N PRO A 34 -4.15 27.99 -13.29
CA PRO A 34 -4.46 28.30 -11.90
C PRO A 34 -5.37 27.23 -11.29
N ASP A 35 -5.35 27.10 -9.97
CA ASP A 35 -6.28 26.31 -9.15
C ASP A 35 -6.22 24.78 -9.26
N ILE A 36 -5.39 24.19 -10.14
CA ILE A 36 -5.20 22.73 -10.22
C ILE A 36 -4.71 22.15 -8.88
N THR A 37 -3.76 22.82 -8.23
CA THR A 37 -3.16 22.34 -6.99
C THR A 37 -4.17 22.31 -5.85
N LEU A 38 -4.93 23.39 -5.68
CA LEU A 38 -5.97 23.50 -4.67
C LEU A 38 -7.08 22.47 -4.91
N MET A 39 -7.54 22.33 -6.16
CA MET A 39 -8.50 21.30 -6.53
C MET A 39 -7.96 19.88 -6.24
N SER A 40 -6.71 19.61 -6.61
CA SER A 40 -6.07 18.31 -6.35
C SER A 40 -5.98 18.01 -4.86
N CYS A 41 -5.68 19.00 -4.02
CA CYS A 41 -5.68 18.85 -2.56
C CYS A 41 -7.09 18.56 -2.01
N ILE A 42 -8.13 19.24 -2.52
CA ILE A 42 -9.52 18.99 -2.13
C ILE A 42 -9.93 17.56 -2.50
N LEU A 43 -9.66 17.13 -3.73
CA LEU A 43 -9.97 15.77 -4.19
C LEU A 43 -9.22 14.73 -3.34
N PHE A 44 -7.93 14.96 -3.08
CA PHE A 44 -7.06 14.06 -2.30
C PHE A 44 -7.52 13.91 -0.84
N LEU A 45 -7.66 15.01 -0.10
CA LEU A 45 -8.09 14.97 1.30
C LEU A 45 -9.57 14.58 1.41
N GLY A 46 -10.40 15.01 0.47
CA GLY A 46 -11.82 14.66 0.40
C GLY A 46 -12.04 13.16 0.25
N THR A 47 -11.35 12.52 -0.69
CA THR A 47 -11.44 11.07 -0.89
C THR A 47 -10.95 10.28 0.31
N TYR A 48 -9.82 10.68 0.92
CA TYR A 48 -9.31 10.06 2.14
C TYR A 48 -10.31 10.16 3.30
N THR A 49 -10.80 11.38 3.58
CA THR A 49 -11.73 11.63 4.69
C THR A 49 -13.07 10.93 4.49
N CYS A 50 -13.61 10.95 3.26
CA CYS A 50 -14.83 10.24 2.91
C CYS A 50 -14.67 8.71 3.05
N SER A 51 -13.58 8.13 2.53
CA SER A 51 -13.30 6.70 2.67
C SER A 51 -13.21 6.28 4.14
N MET A 52 -12.53 7.09 4.97
CA MET A 52 -12.42 6.84 6.40
C MET A 52 -13.76 7.00 7.12
N ALA A 53 -14.57 8.00 6.75
CA ALA A 53 -15.89 8.22 7.33
C ALA A 53 -16.86 7.08 6.99
N LEU A 54 -16.93 6.66 5.72
CA LEU A 54 -17.76 5.53 5.28
C LEU A 54 -17.32 4.20 5.89
N LYS A 55 -16.02 4.01 6.17
CA LYS A 55 -15.54 2.84 6.92
C LYS A 55 -15.87 2.91 8.40
N LYS A 56 -15.75 4.08 9.04
CA LYS A 56 -16.21 4.29 10.43
C LYS A 56 -17.72 4.19 10.58
N PHE A 57 -18.47 4.47 9.51
CA PHE A 57 -19.92 4.30 9.49
C PHE A 57 -20.33 2.86 9.79
N LYS A 58 -19.46 1.87 9.54
CA LYS A 58 -19.67 0.47 9.92
C LYS A 58 -19.97 0.25 11.41
N THR A 59 -19.41 1.06 12.30
CA THR A 59 -19.62 0.95 13.75
C THR A 59 -20.62 1.98 14.27
N SER A 60 -21.14 2.84 13.39
CA SER A 60 -22.17 3.81 13.72
C SER A 60 -23.46 3.11 14.16
N ARG A 61 -24.23 3.83 14.99
CA ARG A 61 -25.56 3.43 15.50
C ARG A 61 -26.69 3.77 14.52
N TYR A 62 -26.41 4.53 13.48
CA TYR A 62 -27.37 4.91 12.46
C TYR A 62 -27.47 3.83 11.37
N PHE A 63 -28.67 3.63 10.82
CA PHE A 63 -29.05 2.66 9.77
C PHE A 63 -29.08 1.17 10.17
N PRO A 64 -29.85 0.33 9.45
CA PRO A 64 -29.89 -1.12 9.68
C PRO A 64 -28.53 -1.77 9.37
N THR A 65 -28.27 -2.91 10.02
CA THR A 65 -26.98 -3.62 9.98
C THR A 65 -26.57 -4.03 8.56
N THR A 66 -27.52 -4.45 7.73
CA THR A 66 -27.30 -4.87 6.34
C THR A 66 -26.84 -3.71 5.46
N ALA A 67 -27.55 -2.58 5.49
CA ALA A 67 -27.19 -1.39 4.73
C ALA A 67 -25.82 -0.84 5.15
N ARG A 68 -25.56 -0.79 6.46
CA ARG A 68 -24.29 -0.34 7.03
C ARG A 68 -23.11 -1.21 6.59
N LYS A 69 -23.30 -2.54 6.53
CA LYS A 69 -22.29 -3.48 6.02
C LYS A 69 -22.00 -3.22 4.55
N LEU A 70 -23.04 -3.12 3.71
CA LEU A 70 -22.91 -2.85 2.28
C LEU A 70 -22.18 -1.54 1.99
N ILE A 71 -22.57 -0.44 2.65
CA ILE A 71 -21.94 0.88 2.47
C ILE A 71 -20.47 0.85 2.89
N SER A 72 -20.15 0.19 4.02
CA SER A 72 -18.78 0.04 4.49
C SER A 72 -17.93 -0.80 3.54
N ASP A 73 -18.48 -1.86 2.95
CA ASP A 73 -17.73 -2.76 2.07
C ASP A 73 -17.43 -2.08 0.71
N PHE A 74 -18.37 -1.29 0.18
CA PHE A 74 -18.19 -0.49 -1.04
C PHE A 74 -17.62 0.92 -0.83
N ALA A 75 -17.23 1.27 0.40
CA ALA A 75 -16.82 2.63 0.79
C ALA A 75 -15.78 3.28 -0.13
N ILE A 76 -14.76 2.51 -0.53
CA ILE A 76 -13.67 3.02 -1.39
C ILE A 76 -14.20 3.33 -2.80
N ILE A 77 -14.99 2.43 -3.38
CA ILE A 77 -15.56 2.60 -4.73
C ILE A 77 -16.53 3.78 -4.75
N ILE A 78 -17.42 3.87 -3.74
CA ILE A 78 -18.35 4.99 -3.60
C ILE A 78 -17.60 6.32 -3.49
N SER A 79 -16.51 6.36 -2.71
CA SER A 79 -15.68 7.57 -2.58
C SER A 79 -15.04 7.97 -3.91
N ILE A 80 -14.51 7.02 -4.68
CA ILE A 80 -13.95 7.30 -6.01
C ILE A 80 -15.02 7.89 -6.94
N LEU A 81 -16.22 7.31 -6.96
CA LEU A 81 -17.31 7.77 -7.82
C LEU A 81 -17.81 9.18 -7.44
N ILE A 82 -17.95 9.47 -6.14
CA ILE A 82 -18.37 10.80 -5.66
C ILE A 82 -17.38 11.88 -6.11
N PHE A 83 -16.09 11.67 -5.85
CA PHE A 83 -15.08 12.68 -6.16
C PHE A 83 -14.73 12.76 -7.66
N CYS A 84 -14.90 11.67 -8.42
CA CYS A 84 -14.89 11.71 -9.88
C CYS A 84 -16.07 12.56 -10.42
N GLY A 85 -17.26 12.41 -9.82
CA GLY A 85 -18.42 13.24 -10.15
C GLY A 85 -18.21 14.73 -9.82
N ILE A 86 -17.61 15.03 -8.67
CA ILE A 86 -17.26 16.41 -8.30
C ILE A 86 -16.24 17.01 -9.28
N ASP A 87 -15.19 16.27 -9.64
CA ASP A 87 -14.20 16.71 -10.64
C ASP A 87 -14.87 17.03 -11.99
N ALA A 88 -15.79 16.16 -12.43
CA ALA A 88 -16.56 16.38 -13.66
C ALA A 88 -17.49 17.60 -13.59
N LEU A 89 -18.10 17.89 -12.43
CA LEU A 89 -18.98 19.05 -12.24
C LEU A 89 -18.23 20.37 -12.17
N VAL A 90 -17.04 20.38 -11.56
CA VAL A 90 -16.24 21.61 -11.43
C VAL A 90 -15.46 21.92 -12.72
N GLY A 91 -15.15 20.91 -13.54
CA GLY A 91 -14.63 21.11 -14.89
C GLY A 91 -13.22 21.69 -14.95
N VAL A 92 -12.41 21.51 -13.90
CA VAL A 92 -10.99 21.91 -13.86
C VAL A 92 -10.14 20.79 -14.46
N ASP A 93 -9.13 21.15 -15.25
CA ASP A 93 -8.20 20.21 -15.88
C ASP A 93 -7.23 19.57 -14.87
N THR A 94 -7.74 18.64 -14.06
CA THR A 94 -6.92 17.83 -13.14
C THR A 94 -6.13 16.75 -13.90
N PRO A 95 -4.97 16.30 -13.37
CA PRO A 95 -4.22 15.22 -14.00
C PRO A 95 -5.01 13.91 -13.89
N LYS A 96 -5.43 13.36 -15.03
CA LYS A 96 -6.22 12.12 -15.12
C LYS A 96 -5.37 10.91 -15.44
N LEU A 97 -5.92 9.72 -15.18
CA LEU A 97 -5.25 8.46 -15.49
C LEU A 97 -5.06 8.30 -17.01
N LEU A 98 -3.81 8.26 -17.45
CA LEU A 98 -3.45 8.05 -18.86
C LEU A 98 -3.16 6.56 -19.09
N VAL A 99 -4.13 5.85 -19.65
CA VAL A 99 -3.95 4.47 -20.09
C VAL A 99 -3.76 4.47 -21.62
N PRO A 100 -2.68 3.86 -22.15
CA PRO A 100 -2.52 3.73 -23.60
C PRO A 100 -3.66 2.87 -24.16
N SER A 101 -4.21 3.28 -25.31
CA SER A 101 -5.30 2.55 -25.99
C SER A 101 -4.80 1.33 -26.77
N GLU A 102 -3.49 1.19 -26.94
CA GLU A 102 -2.85 0.14 -27.73
C GLU A 102 -1.70 -0.49 -26.96
N PHE A 103 -1.56 -1.81 -27.04
CA PHE A 103 -0.39 -2.51 -26.53
C PHE A 103 0.80 -2.28 -27.45
N LYS A 104 1.76 -1.47 -26.99
CA LYS A 104 3.00 -1.20 -27.71
C LYS A 104 4.22 -1.62 -26.88
N PRO A 105 5.25 -2.21 -27.51
CA PRO A 105 6.52 -2.43 -26.83
C PRO A 105 7.16 -1.09 -26.42
N THR A 106 7.99 -1.11 -25.38
CA THR A 106 8.66 0.10 -24.86
C THR A 106 9.50 0.83 -25.91
N HIS A 107 9.97 0.09 -26.92
CA HIS A 107 10.71 0.63 -28.05
C HIS A 107 10.05 0.15 -29.36
N PRO A 108 9.79 1.05 -30.34
CA PRO A 108 9.08 0.69 -31.56
C PRO A 108 9.84 -0.35 -32.42
N ASN A 109 11.17 -0.37 -32.34
CA ASN A 109 12.01 -1.31 -33.10
C ASN A 109 12.24 -2.65 -32.40
N ARG A 110 11.59 -2.91 -31.25
CA ARG A 110 11.83 -4.12 -30.44
C ARG A 110 10.69 -5.13 -30.63
N SER A 111 11.06 -6.38 -30.92
CA SER A 111 10.14 -7.53 -30.86
C SER A 111 9.79 -7.89 -29.41
N TRP A 112 8.57 -8.42 -29.19
CA TRP A 112 8.13 -8.87 -27.87
C TRP A 112 8.99 -9.99 -27.28
N PHE A 113 9.59 -10.82 -28.12
CA PHE A 113 10.54 -11.85 -27.70
C PHE A 113 11.97 -11.37 -27.91
N ILE A 114 12.81 -11.50 -26.89
CA ILE A 114 14.23 -11.14 -26.93
C ILE A 114 15.04 -12.42 -27.07
N THR A 115 15.77 -12.53 -28.17
CA THR A 115 16.68 -13.64 -28.40
C THR A 115 17.80 -13.62 -27.34
N PRO A 116 18.01 -14.73 -26.60
CA PRO A 116 18.97 -14.76 -25.50
C PRO A 116 20.43 -14.61 -25.95
N PHE A 117 20.73 -14.98 -27.21
CA PHE A 117 22.07 -14.93 -27.78
C PHE A 117 22.06 -14.12 -29.08
N GLY A 118 23.09 -13.31 -29.32
CA GLY A 118 23.33 -12.71 -30.64
C GLY A 118 23.76 -11.24 -30.66
N GLY A 119 23.66 -10.49 -29.55
CA GLY A 119 23.98 -9.05 -29.54
C GLY A 119 25.21 -8.62 -28.74
N ASN A 120 25.56 -9.37 -27.68
CA ASN A 120 26.56 -8.94 -26.69
C ASN A 120 27.82 -9.83 -26.67
N PRO A 121 28.99 -9.29 -26.30
CA PRO A 121 30.20 -10.06 -26.06
C PRO A 121 30.00 -11.18 -25.03
N TRP A 122 30.74 -12.28 -25.16
CA TRP A 122 30.59 -13.46 -24.31
C TRP A 122 30.81 -13.20 -22.81
N TRP A 123 31.70 -12.24 -22.47
CA TRP A 123 32.01 -11.87 -21.09
C TRP A 123 30.83 -11.20 -20.36
N VAL A 124 29.89 -10.60 -21.10
CA VAL A 124 28.69 -9.97 -20.53
C VAL A 124 27.77 -11.02 -19.89
N TYR A 125 27.68 -12.22 -20.45
CA TYR A 125 26.88 -13.29 -19.85
C TYR A 125 27.42 -13.73 -18.49
N LEU A 126 28.75 -13.79 -18.36
CA LEU A 126 29.41 -14.13 -17.10
C LEU A 126 29.33 -12.97 -16.09
N ALA A 127 29.52 -11.74 -16.54
CA ALA A 127 29.37 -10.55 -15.70
C ALA A 127 27.92 -10.37 -15.19
N ALA A 128 26.92 -10.74 -15.98
CA ALA A 128 25.50 -10.68 -15.62
C ALA A 128 25.12 -11.61 -14.45
N ALA A 129 25.93 -12.63 -14.16
CA ALA A 129 25.71 -13.51 -13.01
C ALA A 129 25.77 -12.74 -11.67
N ILE A 130 26.61 -11.71 -11.57
CA ILE A 130 26.76 -10.92 -10.34
C ILE A 130 25.48 -10.11 -10.02
N PRO A 131 24.94 -9.28 -10.93
CA PRO A 131 23.64 -8.64 -10.73
C PRO A 131 22.49 -9.63 -10.56
N ALA A 132 22.48 -10.75 -11.29
CA ALA A 132 21.42 -11.76 -11.20
C ALA A 132 21.36 -12.39 -9.81
N LEU A 133 22.51 -12.70 -9.20
CA LEU A 133 22.58 -13.18 -7.82
C LEU A 133 21.98 -12.16 -6.84
N LEU A 134 22.35 -10.89 -6.98
CA LEU A 134 21.86 -9.82 -6.12
C LEU A 134 20.32 -9.64 -6.25
N VAL A 135 19.78 -9.65 -7.46
CA VAL A 135 18.34 -9.58 -7.72
C VAL A 135 17.61 -10.80 -7.16
N THR A 136 18.21 -11.98 -7.26
CA THR A 136 17.63 -13.21 -6.71
C THR A 136 17.48 -13.12 -5.19
N ILE A 137 18.49 -12.60 -4.49
CA ILE A 137 18.43 -12.37 -3.03
C ILE A 137 17.35 -11.35 -2.68
N LEU A 138 17.26 -10.24 -3.43
CA LEU A 138 16.22 -9.22 -3.25
C LEU A 138 14.81 -9.80 -3.35
N LEU A 139 14.54 -10.52 -4.43
CA LEU A 139 13.22 -11.09 -4.69
C LEU A 139 12.86 -12.20 -3.70
N PHE A 140 13.83 -13.05 -3.35
CA PHE A 140 13.63 -14.06 -2.32
C PHE A 140 13.22 -13.42 -0.98
N MET A 141 13.94 -12.39 -0.54
CA MET A 141 13.70 -11.77 0.75
C MET A 141 12.36 -11.01 0.77
N ASP A 142 12.01 -10.29 -0.30
CA ASP A 142 10.74 -9.58 -0.37
C ASP A 142 9.54 -10.53 -0.43
N GLN A 143 9.65 -11.63 -1.20
CA GLN A 143 8.62 -12.67 -1.25
C GLN A 143 8.41 -13.34 0.11
N GLN A 144 9.49 -13.72 0.81
CA GLN A 144 9.37 -14.39 2.11
C GLN A 144 8.82 -13.46 3.19
N ILE A 145 9.25 -12.20 3.24
CA ILE A 145 8.73 -11.21 4.19
C ILE A 145 7.24 -10.98 3.94
N THR A 146 6.85 -10.80 2.67
CA THR A 146 5.45 -10.62 2.31
C THR A 146 4.61 -11.83 2.68
N ALA A 147 5.08 -13.04 2.38
CA ALA A 147 4.39 -14.28 2.69
C ALA A 147 4.22 -14.48 4.21
N VAL A 148 5.23 -14.16 5.02
CA VAL A 148 5.15 -14.27 6.50
C VAL A 148 4.17 -13.25 7.07
N ILE A 149 4.14 -12.02 6.55
CA ILE A 149 3.20 -10.98 7.01
C ILE A 149 1.76 -11.37 6.69
N VAL A 150 1.51 -11.86 5.47
CA VAL A 150 0.18 -12.31 5.04
C VAL A 150 -0.28 -13.55 5.83
N ASN A 151 0.62 -14.50 6.06
CA ASN A 151 0.31 -15.75 6.78
C ASN A 151 0.38 -15.60 8.31
N ARG A 152 0.28 -14.38 8.84
CA ARG A 152 0.29 -14.14 10.28
C ARG A 152 -0.90 -14.85 10.94
N LYS A 153 -0.65 -15.53 12.06
CA LYS A 153 -1.66 -16.29 12.84
C LYS A 153 -2.88 -15.45 13.23
N GLU A 154 -2.71 -14.13 13.37
CA GLU A 154 -3.78 -13.18 13.68
C GLU A 154 -4.88 -13.14 12.63
N HIS A 155 -4.58 -13.44 11.35
CA HIS A 155 -5.57 -13.49 10.28
C HIS A 155 -6.44 -14.75 10.31
N LYS A 156 -6.15 -15.73 11.19
CA LYS A 156 -6.92 -16.98 11.36
C LYS A 156 -7.21 -17.68 10.02
N LEU A 157 -6.21 -17.75 9.16
CA LEU A 157 -6.28 -18.50 7.90
C LEU A 157 -6.45 -20.00 8.19
N LYS A 158 -7.27 -20.66 7.39
CA LYS A 158 -7.62 -22.08 7.56
C LYS A 158 -6.79 -22.99 6.67
N LYS A 159 -6.41 -22.54 5.47
CA LYS A 159 -5.55 -23.31 4.58
C LYS A 159 -4.08 -23.15 4.98
N GLY A 160 -3.29 -24.20 4.73
CA GLY A 160 -1.85 -24.19 4.99
C GLY A 160 -1.10 -23.17 4.14
N ALA A 161 0.07 -22.76 4.62
CA ALA A 161 0.94 -21.81 3.93
C ALA A 161 1.84 -22.51 2.88
N GLY A 162 1.96 -21.93 1.69
CA GLY A 162 2.67 -22.49 0.54
C GLY A 162 3.98 -21.79 0.18
N TYR A 163 4.87 -21.50 1.14
CA TYR A 163 6.07 -20.66 0.93
C TYR A 163 6.96 -21.11 -0.25
N HIS A 164 7.19 -22.42 -0.38
CA HIS A 164 8.02 -22.97 -1.47
C HIS A 164 7.32 -22.96 -2.82
N LEU A 165 6.00 -23.21 -2.83
CA LEU A 165 5.19 -23.21 -4.03
C LEU A 165 5.12 -21.79 -4.62
N ASP A 166 4.95 -20.78 -3.76
CA ASP A 166 4.89 -19.38 -4.17
C ASP A 166 6.23 -18.95 -4.80
N LEU A 167 7.36 -19.31 -4.19
CA LEU A 167 8.68 -19.02 -4.74
C LEU A 167 8.92 -19.70 -6.09
N PHE A 168 8.47 -20.95 -6.26
CA PHE A 168 8.57 -21.66 -7.52
C PHE A 168 7.81 -20.95 -8.65
N TRP A 169 6.56 -20.53 -8.40
CA TRP A 169 5.78 -19.80 -9.41
C TRP A 169 6.37 -18.43 -9.74
N VAL A 170 6.89 -17.69 -8.76
CA VAL A 170 7.60 -16.43 -9.02
C VAL A 170 8.82 -16.67 -9.90
N ALA A 171 9.59 -17.74 -9.67
CA ALA A 171 10.74 -18.09 -10.51
C ALA A 171 10.33 -18.42 -11.96
N VAL A 172 9.27 -19.20 -12.16
CA VAL A 172 8.73 -19.51 -13.50
C VAL A 172 8.29 -18.23 -14.22
N LEU A 173 7.56 -17.35 -13.53
CA LEU A 173 7.11 -16.07 -14.09
C LEU A 173 8.27 -15.14 -14.43
N MET A 174 9.33 -15.13 -13.63
CA MET A 174 10.54 -14.36 -13.93
C MET A 174 11.22 -14.82 -15.21
N ILE A 175 11.32 -16.13 -15.45
CA ILE A 175 11.91 -16.67 -16.68
C ILE A 175 11.09 -16.17 -17.88
N ILE A 176 9.76 -16.29 -17.82
CA ILE A 176 8.86 -15.82 -18.88
C ILE A 176 8.99 -14.30 -19.10
N CYS A 177 8.96 -13.50 -18.02
CA CYS A 177 9.10 -12.05 -18.11
C CYS A 177 10.47 -11.63 -18.68
N SER A 178 11.54 -12.37 -18.37
CA SER A 178 12.88 -12.09 -18.87
C SER A 178 12.98 -12.33 -20.39
N PHE A 179 12.40 -13.42 -20.90
CA PHE A 179 12.34 -13.69 -22.34
C PHE A 179 11.43 -12.71 -23.09
N MET A 180 10.35 -12.27 -22.46
CA MET A 180 9.42 -11.28 -23.03
C MET A 180 9.86 -9.83 -22.82
N GLY A 181 10.92 -9.59 -22.05
CA GLY A 181 11.43 -8.24 -21.76
C GLY A 181 10.51 -7.39 -20.89
N LEU A 182 9.64 -8.04 -20.14
CA LEU A 182 8.70 -7.42 -19.21
C LEU A 182 9.41 -7.17 -17.86
N PRO A 183 9.01 -6.14 -17.10
CA PRO A 183 9.53 -5.92 -15.76
C PRO A 183 9.20 -7.10 -14.85
N TRP A 184 10.12 -7.46 -13.96
CA TRP A 184 9.90 -8.52 -12.99
C TRP A 184 8.85 -8.12 -11.95
N TYR A 185 8.04 -9.09 -11.54
CA TYR A 185 6.99 -8.90 -10.54
C TYR A 185 7.44 -9.43 -9.18
N VAL A 186 7.08 -8.70 -8.13
CA VAL A 186 7.29 -9.09 -6.73
C VAL A 186 5.97 -8.96 -5.97
N ALA A 187 5.79 -9.75 -4.92
CA ALA A 187 4.59 -9.69 -4.10
C ALA A 187 4.48 -8.34 -3.36
N ALA A 188 3.35 -7.66 -3.51
CA ALA A 188 3.12 -6.36 -2.88
C ALA A 188 2.50 -6.52 -1.48
N THR A 189 3.24 -6.16 -0.42
CA THR A 189 2.81 -6.27 0.99
C THR A 189 1.53 -5.49 1.29
N VAL A 190 1.53 -4.17 1.07
CA VAL A 190 0.42 -3.27 1.45
C VAL A 190 -0.86 -3.63 0.71
N ILE A 191 -0.77 -3.91 -0.59
CA ILE A 191 -1.92 -4.29 -1.43
C ILE A 191 -2.46 -5.65 -1.00
N SER A 192 -1.60 -6.62 -0.68
CA SER A 192 -2.03 -7.94 -0.20
C SER A 192 -2.76 -7.84 1.14
N ILE A 193 -2.28 -7.01 2.07
CA ILE A 193 -2.95 -6.77 3.36
C ILE A 193 -4.31 -6.09 3.13
N ALA A 194 -4.38 -5.09 2.25
CA ALA A 194 -5.64 -4.42 1.93
C ALA A 194 -6.67 -5.38 1.30
N HIS A 195 -6.22 -6.30 0.45
CA HIS A 195 -7.07 -7.36 -0.12
C HIS A 195 -7.53 -8.38 0.95
N ILE A 196 -6.69 -8.71 1.92
CA ILE A 196 -7.09 -9.57 3.05
C ILE A 196 -8.11 -8.87 3.95
N ASP A 197 -7.94 -7.57 4.19
CA ASP A 197 -8.86 -6.80 5.02
C ASP A 197 -10.24 -6.64 4.36
N SER A 198 -10.32 -6.58 3.02
CA SER A 198 -11.61 -6.60 2.33
C SER A 198 -12.32 -7.96 2.37
N LEU A 199 -11.56 -9.06 2.58
CA LEU A 199 -12.08 -10.43 2.71
C LEU A 199 -12.34 -10.85 4.18
N LYS A 200 -12.18 -9.94 5.12
CA LYS A 200 -12.35 -10.17 6.55
C LYS A 200 -13.82 -10.42 6.93
N MET A 201 -14.06 -11.52 7.63
CA MET A 201 -15.36 -11.85 8.21
C MET A 201 -15.43 -11.44 9.68
N GLU A 202 -16.51 -10.75 10.00
CA GLU A 202 -16.87 -10.28 11.34
C GLU A 202 -18.22 -10.89 11.74
N THR A 203 -18.42 -11.13 13.05
CA THR A 203 -19.67 -11.71 13.57
C THR A 203 -20.89 -10.85 13.25
N GLU A 204 -21.96 -11.49 12.77
CA GLU A 204 -23.23 -10.83 12.45
C GLU A 204 -24.08 -10.55 13.70
N THR A 205 -23.85 -11.28 14.79
CA THR A 205 -24.60 -11.18 16.06
C THR A 205 -23.70 -10.70 17.18
N SER A 206 -23.39 -9.41 17.20
CA SER A 206 -22.90 -8.74 18.41
C SER A 206 -24.08 -8.04 19.07
N ALA A 207 -24.21 -8.17 20.40
CA ALA A 207 -25.19 -7.38 21.15
C ALA A 207 -24.99 -5.89 20.82
N PRO A 208 -26.06 -5.07 20.74
CA PRO A 208 -25.95 -3.67 20.36
C PRO A 208 -24.94 -2.94 21.24
N GLY A 209 -23.84 -2.47 20.64
CA GLY A 209 -22.74 -1.78 21.33
C GLY A 209 -21.45 -2.60 21.52
N GLU A 210 -21.46 -3.92 21.33
CA GLU A 210 -20.24 -4.74 21.35
C GLU A 210 -19.53 -4.67 19.98
N GLN A 211 -18.20 -4.46 19.97
CA GLN A 211 -17.42 -4.45 18.74
C GLN A 211 -17.48 -5.83 18.07
N PRO A 212 -17.68 -5.90 16.73
CA PRO A 212 -17.79 -7.17 16.03
C PRO A 212 -16.57 -8.05 16.28
N LYS A 213 -16.81 -9.31 16.64
CA LYS A 213 -15.75 -10.30 16.84
C LYS A 213 -15.24 -10.76 15.48
N PHE A 214 -13.91 -10.76 15.32
CA PHE A 214 -13.25 -11.26 14.11
C PHE A 214 -13.30 -12.80 14.07
N LEU A 215 -13.99 -13.34 13.06
CA LEU A 215 -14.17 -14.78 12.86
C LEU A 215 -13.04 -15.40 12.02
N GLY A 216 -12.54 -14.67 11.03
CA GLY A 216 -11.47 -15.11 10.12
C GLY A 216 -11.54 -14.39 8.78
N VAL A 217 -10.76 -14.86 7.80
CA VAL A 217 -10.72 -14.30 6.43
C VAL A 217 -11.31 -15.31 5.44
N ARG A 218 -12.04 -14.81 4.44
CA ARG A 218 -12.54 -15.63 3.34
C ARG A 218 -11.44 -15.89 2.32
N GLU A 219 -10.95 -17.11 2.26
CA GLU A 219 -9.91 -17.48 1.30
C GLU A 219 -10.51 -17.77 -0.08
N GLN A 220 -10.43 -16.81 -0.99
CA GLN A 220 -10.93 -16.90 -2.36
C GLN A 220 -9.78 -16.84 -3.37
N ARG A 221 -9.84 -17.67 -4.41
CA ARG A 221 -8.90 -17.63 -5.56
C ARG A 221 -9.42 -16.71 -6.67
N VAL A 222 -10.74 -16.64 -6.80
CA VAL A 222 -11.42 -15.99 -7.93
C VAL A 222 -11.22 -14.47 -7.91
N THR A 223 -11.23 -13.82 -6.74
CA THR A 223 -11.07 -12.36 -6.65
C THR A 223 -9.73 -11.90 -7.19
N GLY A 224 -8.64 -12.56 -6.82
CA GLY A 224 -7.31 -12.27 -7.33
C GLY A 224 -7.22 -12.47 -8.85
N CYS A 225 -7.71 -13.61 -9.36
CA CYS A 225 -7.73 -13.87 -10.81
C CYS A 225 -8.54 -12.83 -11.58
N ILE A 226 -9.71 -12.43 -11.06
CA ILE A 226 -10.56 -11.40 -11.65
C ILE A 226 -9.83 -10.06 -11.69
N VAL A 227 -9.15 -9.64 -10.62
CA VAL A 227 -8.40 -8.36 -10.60
C VAL A 227 -7.30 -8.34 -11.66
N PHE A 228 -6.53 -9.42 -11.82
CA PHE A 228 -5.50 -9.49 -12.86
C PHE A 228 -6.09 -9.55 -14.27
N LEU A 229 -7.22 -10.26 -14.45
CA LEU A 229 -7.94 -10.30 -15.71
C LEU A 229 -8.47 -8.91 -16.10
N LEU A 230 -9.11 -8.18 -15.17
CA LEU A 230 -9.58 -6.81 -15.39
C LEU A 230 -8.43 -5.85 -15.69
N THR A 231 -7.27 -6.02 -15.04
CA THR A 231 -6.07 -5.24 -15.37
C THR A 231 -5.64 -5.48 -16.83
N GLY A 232 -5.69 -6.72 -17.31
CA GLY A 232 -5.42 -7.03 -18.73
C GLY A 232 -6.43 -6.41 -19.69
N ILE A 233 -7.71 -6.38 -19.32
CA ILE A 233 -8.79 -5.80 -20.13
C ILE A 233 -8.84 -4.26 -20.03
N SER A 234 -8.12 -3.66 -19.08
CA SER A 234 -8.18 -2.21 -18.80
C SER A 234 -7.83 -1.31 -20.00
N VAL A 235 -7.03 -1.80 -20.95
CA VAL A 235 -6.71 -1.10 -22.21
C VAL A 235 -7.98 -0.84 -23.04
N PHE A 236 -8.92 -1.78 -23.08
CA PHE A 236 -10.21 -1.60 -23.76
C PHE A 236 -11.13 -0.64 -23.00
N MET A 237 -10.94 -0.54 -21.67
CA MET A 237 -11.71 0.37 -20.81
C MET A 237 -11.04 1.76 -20.67
N ALA A 238 -9.97 2.03 -21.42
CA ALA A 238 -9.23 3.30 -21.36
C ALA A 238 -10.12 4.56 -21.49
N PRO A 239 -11.17 4.61 -22.34
CA PRO A 239 -12.05 5.77 -22.42
C PRO A 239 -12.76 6.09 -21.10
N ILE A 240 -13.13 5.06 -20.33
CA ILE A 240 -13.79 5.21 -19.03
C ILE A 240 -12.77 5.57 -17.95
N LEU A 241 -11.63 4.88 -17.95
CA LEU A 241 -10.57 5.08 -16.95
C LEU A 241 -9.94 6.48 -17.04
N LYS A 242 -9.93 7.09 -18.23
CA LYS A 242 -9.42 8.45 -18.44
C LYS A 242 -10.21 9.53 -17.69
N PHE A 243 -11.43 9.25 -17.23
CA PHE A 243 -12.17 10.20 -16.41
C PHE A 243 -11.72 10.25 -14.95
N ILE A 244 -10.96 9.26 -14.49
CA ILE A 244 -10.56 9.18 -13.07
C ILE A 244 -9.35 10.09 -12.82
N PRO A 245 -9.48 11.11 -11.95
CA PRO A 245 -8.38 12.01 -11.60
C PRO A 245 -7.36 11.29 -10.70
N MET A 246 -6.07 11.47 -10.95
CA MET A 246 -4.98 10.88 -10.15
C MET A 246 -5.01 11.30 -8.66
N PRO A 247 -5.35 12.56 -8.29
CA PRO A 247 -5.46 12.96 -6.88
C PRO A 247 -6.43 12.10 -6.05
N VAL A 248 -7.53 11.64 -6.66
CA VAL A 248 -8.49 10.71 -6.03
C VAL A 248 -7.84 9.37 -5.71
N LEU A 249 -7.05 8.82 -6.64
CA LEU A 249 -6.32 7.57 -6.43
C LEU A 249 -5.26 7.72 -5.32
N TYR A 250 -4.57 8.86 -5.25
CA TYR A 250 -3.64 9.15 -4.15
C TYR A 250 -4.35 9.18 -2.79
N GLY A 251 -5.57 9.72 -2.70
CA GLY A 251 -6.35 9.69 -1.46
C GLY A 251 -6.73 8.28 -1.02
N VAL A 252 -7.05 7.41 -1.99
CA VAL A 252 -7.29 5.98 -1.74
C VAL A 252 -6.00 5.26 -1.32
N PHE A 253 -4.86 5.55 -1.95
CA PHE A 253 -3.56 5.02 -1.53
C PHE A 253 -3.20 5.43 -0.11
N LEU A 254 -3.48 6.68 0.28
CA LEU A 254 -3.29 7.14 1.65
C LEU A 254 -4.19 6.38 2.63
N TYR A 255 -5.47 6.17 2.27
CA TYR A 255 -6.39 5.37 3.08
C TYR A 255 -5.86 3.94 3.27
N MET A 256 -5.44 3.26 2.20
CA MET A 256 -4.88 1.90 2.29
C MET A 256 -3.61 1.86 3.13
N GLY A 257 -2.72 2.86 3.01
CA GLY A 257 -1.54 3.01 3.85
C GLY A 257 -1.89 3.09 5.33
N VAL A 258 -2.79 4.00 5.71
CA VAL A 258 -3.23 4.17 7.11
C VAL A 258 -3.96 2.92 7.63
N ALA A 259 -4.81 2.31 6.81
CA ALA A 259 -5.53 1.08 7.18
C ALA A 259 -4.57 -0.09 7.42
N SER A 260 -3.53 -0.23 6.61
CA SER A 260 -2.52 -1.30 6.75
C SER A 260 -1.68 -1.18 8.04
N LEU A 261 -1.55 0.04 8.60
CA LEU A 261 -0.87 0.27 9.86
C LEU A 261 -1.73 -0.11 11.09
N ASN A 262 -3.06 -0.22 10.92
CA ASN A 262 -3.94 -0.63 12.01
C ASN A 262 -3.77 -2.13 12.29
N GLY A 263 -3.47 -2.49 13.54
CA GLY A 263 -3.18 -3.88 13.92
C GLY A 263 -1.69 -4.25 13.79
N VAL A 264 -0.82 -3.28 13.52
CA VAL A 264 0.62 -3.44 13.72
C VAL A 264 0.97 -3.08 15.16
N GLN A 265 1.50 -4.03 15.93
CA GLN A 265 1.83 -3.85 17.34
C GLN A 265 2.76 -2.66 17.59
N PHE A 266 3.73 -2.42 16.71
CA PHE A 266 4.62 -1.26 16.77
C PHE A 266 3.84 0.06 16.80
N MET A 267 2.80 0.20 15.96
CA MET A 267 2.00 1.41 15.88
C MET A 267 1.15 1.61 17.15
N ASP A 268 0.65 0.53 17.74
CA ASP A 268 -0.10 0.61 19.00
C ASP A 268 0.81 1.02 20.16
N ARG A 269 2.05 0.52 20.20
CA ARG A 269 3.03 0.95 21.19
C ARG A 269 3.55 2.37 20.95
N LEU A 270 3.64 2.80 19.69
CA LEU A 270 3.97 4.19 19.35
C LEU A 270 2.88 5.15 19.82
N LYS A 271 1.60 4.80 19.64
CA LYS A 271 0.48 5.57 20.21
C LYS A 271 0.53 5.60 21.75
N LEU A 272 0.99 4.52 22.37
CA LEU A 272 1.13 4.40 23.83
C LEU A 272 2.17 5.38 24.39
N LEU A 273 3.23 5.72 23.64
CA LEU A 273 4.19 6.77 24.04
C LEU A 273 3.54 8.14 24.23
N LEU A 274 2.50 8.46 23.43
CA LEU A 274 1.78 9.72 23.48
C LEU A 274 0.57 9.68 24.42
N MET A 275 0.27 8.52 25.00
CA MET A 275 -0.92 8.32 25.83
C MET A 275 -0.59 8.51 27.32
N PRO A 276 -1.35 9.32 28.07
CA PRO A 276 -1.15 9.45 29.51
C PRO A 276 -1.55 8.16 30.23
N LEU A 277 -0.85 7.86 31.33
CA LEU A 277 -1.02 6.63 32.16
C LEU A 277 -2.48 6.33 32.54
N LYS A 278 -3.30 7.36 32.74
CA LYS A 278 -4.71 7.22 33.15
C LYS A 278 -5.63 6.65 32.05
N HIS A 279 -5.31 6.88 30.78
CA HIS A 279 -6.15 6.48 29.65
C HIS A 279 -5.65 5.20 28.97
N GLN A 280 -4.68 4.54 29.59
CA GLN A 280 -3.99 3.41 28.98
C GLN A 280 -4.91 2.20 28.85
N PRO A 281 -5.04 1.61 27.65
CA PRO A 281 -5.88 0.43 27.45
C PRO A 281 -5.28 -0.81 28.12
N ASP A 282 -6.14 -1.77 28.47
CA ASP A 282 -5.78 -3.04 29.11
C ASP A 282 -5.10 -4.03 28.15
N PHE A 283 -3.88 -3.73 27.70
CA PHE A 283 -3.04 -4.70 27.00
C PHE A 283 -2.36 -5.68 27.99
N ILE A 284 -2.20 -6.94 27.59
CA ILE A 284 -1.69 -8.01 28.47
C ILE A 284 -0.21 -7.82 28.80
N TYR A 285 0.57 -7.31 27.84
CA TYR A 285 2.00 -7.06 28.04
C TYR A 285 2.24 -5.96 29.09
N LEU A 286 1.32 -5.00 29.23
CA LEU A 286 1.40 -3.94 30.25
C LEU A 286 1.22 -4.45 31.68
N ARG A 287 0.58 -5.62 31.84
CA ARG A 287 0.41 -6.26 33.14
C ARG A 287 1.68 -6.96 33.62
N HIS A 288 2.54 -7.38 32.69
CA HIS A 288 3.71 -8.21 32.98
C HIS A 288 5.03 -7.45 32.84
N VAL A 289 5.08 -6.40 32.02
CA VAL A 289 6.30 -5.63 31.72
C VAL A 289 6.13 -4.18 32.18
N PRO A 290 7.11 -3.60 32.92
CA PRO A 290 7.03 -2.21 33.34
C PRO A 290 7.10 -1.26 32.14
N LEU A 291 6.29 -0.19 32.19
CA LEU A 291 6.15 0.81 31.13
C LEU A 291 7.46 1.41 30.62
N ARG A 292 8.42 1.68 31.51
CA ARG A 292 9.73 2.22 31.13
C ARG A 292 10.47 1.30 30.15
N ARG A 293 10.38 -0.02 30.32
CA ARG A 293 11.00 -0.99 29.41
C ARG A 293 10.26 -1.05 28.07
N VAL A 294 8.94 -0.94 28.08
CA VAL A 294 8.14 -0.83 26.85
C VAL A 294 8.54 0.40 26.05
N HIS A 295 8.67 1.57 26.69
CA HIS A 295 9.09 2.80 26.04
C HIS A 295 10.52 2.71 25.49
N LEU A 296 11.46 2.16 26.25
CA LEU A 296 12.83 1.94 25.79
C LEU A 296 12.87 1.02 24.55
N PHE A 297 12.10 -0.08 24.58
CA PHE A 297 11.98 -1.00 23.46
C PHE A 297 11.41 -0.31 22.21
N THR A 298 10.34 0.47 22.36
CA THR A 298 9.73 1.20 21.24
C THR A 298 10.65 2.28 20.67
N PHE A 299 11.42 2.95 21.52
CA PHE A 299 12.39 3.95 21.09
C PHE A 299 13.50 3.31 20.25
N LEU A 300 14.02 2.16 20.69
CA LEU A 300 15.02 1.39 19.93
C LEU A 300 14.47 0.92 18.57
N GLN A 301 13.21 0.46 18.53
CA GLN A 301 12.57 0.10 17.26
C GLN A 301 12.39 1.31 16.33
N ALA A 302 11.98 2.46 16.86
CA ALA A 302 11.84 3.69 16.07
C ALA A 302 13.19 4.17 15.53
N LEU A 303 14.25 4.07 16.33
CA LEU A 303 15.63 4.36 15.89
C LEU A 303 16.06 3.44 14.76
N CYS A 304 15.81 2.12 14.88
CA CYS A 304 16.08 1.17 13.81
C CYS A 304 15.31 1.52 12.53
N LEU A 305 14.02 1.86 12.65
CA LEU A 305 13.21 2.29 11.51
C LEU A 305 13.74 3.56 10.85
N ALA A 306 14.18 4.55 11.65
CA ALA A 306 14.78 5.79 11.15
C ALA A 306 16.09 5.53 10.39
N LEU A 307 16.95 4.63 10.91
CA LEU A 307 18.17 4.22 10.21
C LEU A 307 17.86 3.55 8.88
N LEU A 308 16.87 2.64 8.83
CA LEU A 308 16.43 2.03 7.57
C LEU A 308 15.87 3.07 6.59
N TRP A 309 15.14 4.09 7.09
CA TRP A 309 14.58 5.16 6.26
C TRP A 309 15.67 6.01 5.61
N VAL A 310 16.68 6.41 6.39
CA VAL A 310 17.83 7.17 5.88
C VAL A 310 18.58 6.35 4.82
N LEU A 311 18.89 5.08 5.12
CA LEU A 311 19.59 4.20 4.18
C LEU A 311 18.77 3.96 2.89
N LYS A 312 17.45 3.77 3.00
CA LYS A 312 16.55 3.63 1.85
C LYS A 312 16.52 4.88 0.95
N SER A 313 16.75 6.06 1.53
CA SER A 313 16.80 7.32 0.77
C SER A 313 18.09 7.49 -0.04
N THR A 314 19.07 6.59 0.14
CA THR A 314 20.34 6.56 -0.60
C THR A 314 20.35 5.49 -1.69
N VAL A 315 21.35 5.54 -2.59
CA VAL A 315 21.58 4.53 -3.65
C VAL A 315 21.81 3.12 -3.08
N ALA A 316 22.15 3.00 -1.80
CA ALA A 316 22.31 1.73 -1.10
C ALA A 316 20.99 0.95 -0.89
N ALA A 317 19.83 1.47 -1.34
CA ALA A 317 18.55 0.77 -1.29
C ALA A 317 18.57 -0.62 -1.95
N ILE A 318 19.48 -0.86 -2.89
CA ILE A 318 19.70 -2.18 -3.53
C ILE A 318 20.13 -3.26 -2.50
N ILE A 319 20.73 -2.86 -1.38
CA ILE A 319 21.22 -3.74 -0.30
C ILE A 319 20.15 -3.98 0.78
N PHE A 320 18.90 -3.55 0.55
CA PHE A 320 17.77 -3.66 1.48
C PHE A 320 17.62 -5.02 2.19
N PRO A 321 17.82 -6.19 1.54
CA PRO A 321 17.69 -7.48 2.22
C PRO A 321 18.76 -7.75 3.27
N VAL A 322 19.99 -7.30 3.01
CA VAL A 322 21.10 -7.41 3.97
C VAL A 322 20.83 -6.51 5.18
N MET A 323 20.20 -5.34 4.96
CA MET A 323 19.79 -4.46 6.07
C MET A 323 18.75 -5.13 6.98
N ILE A 324 17.81 -5.89 6.42
CA ILE A 324 16.83 -6.63 7.23
C ILE A 324 17.49 -7.73 8.04
N LEU A 325 18.48 -8.44 7.48
CA LEU A 325 19.29 -9.40 8.24
C LEU A 325 20.04 -8.71 9.39
N ALA A 326 20.55 -7.50 9.17
CA ALA A 326 21.17 -6.71 10.22
C ALA A 326 20.18 -6.37 11.35
N LEU A 327 18.90 -6.13 11.06
CA LEU A 327 17.87 -5.96 12.11
C LEU A 327 17.67 -7.21 12.96
N VAL A 328 17.83 -8.41 12.38
CA VAL A 328 17.79 -9.66 13.14
C VAL A 328 18.99 -9.75 14.09
N ALA A 329 20.16 -9.28 13.65
CA ALA A 329 21.33 -9.18 14.54
C ALA A 329 21.11 -8.16 15.66
N VAL A 330 20.50 -6.99 15.36
CA VAL A 330 20.09 -6.01 16.37
C VAL A 330 19.10 -6.62 17.36
N ARG A 331 18.12 -7.39 16.88
CA ARG A 331 17.18 -8.14 17.74
C ARG A 331 17.91 -9.10 18.68
N LYS A 332 18.89 -9.84 18.17
CA LYS A 332 19.72 -10.73 19.01
C LYS A 332 20.58 -9.93 20.02
N GLY A 333 21.01 -8.73 19.65
CA GLY A 333 21.68 -7.80 20.56
C GLY A 333 20.77 -7.30 21.70
N MET A 334 19.45 -7.25 21.48
CA MET A 334 18.48 -6.83 22.51
C MET A 334 18.37 -7.83 23.67
N ASP A 335 18.79 -9.08 23.48
CA ASP A 335 18.87 -10.09 24.55
C ASP A 335 19.85 -9.70 25.67
N TYR A 336 20.82 -8.81 25.40
CA TYR A 336 21.72 -8.28 26.42
C TYR A 336 21.08 -7.17 27.29
N LEU A 337 20.10 -6.44 26.74
CA LEU A 337 19.48 -5.28 27.38
C LEU A 337 18.18 -5.65 28.12
N PHE A 338 17.48 -6.68 27.66
CA PHE A 338 16.17 -7.09 28.18
C PHE A 338 16.18 -8.53 28.67
N SER A 339 15.42 -8.82 29.73
CA SER A 339 15.19 -10.20 30.16
C SER A 339 14.38 -10.95 29.10
N GLN A 340 14.68 -12.24 28.88
CA GLN A 340 13.91 -13.09 27.97
C GLN A 340 12.42 -13.15 28.30
N HIS A 341 12.07 -13.00 29.59
CA HIS A 341 10.67 -12.89 29.99
C HIS A 341 10.00 -11.68 29.35
N ASP A 342 10.60 -10.48 29.43
CA ASP A 342 10.04 -9.24 28.89
C ASP A 342 9.95 -9.28 27.36
N LEU A 343 10.99 -9.79 26.70
CA LEU A 343 11.01 -9.97 25.24
C LEU A 343 9.92 -10.94 24.79
N SER A 344 9.66 -12.03 25.52
CA SER A 344 8.61 -12.99 25.17
C SER A 344 7.22 -12.36 25.14
N PHE A 345 6.91 -11.41 26.04
CA PHE A 345 5.64 -10.70 26.02
C PHE A 345 5.57 -9.57 25.00
N LEU A 346 6.73 -9.00 24.62
CA LEU A 346 6.84 -7.94 23.62
C LEU A 346 6.96 -8.46 22.18
N ASP A 347 7.34 -9.72 21.96
CA ASP A 347 7.57 -10.27 20.62
C ASP A 347 6.63 -11.42 20.24
N ASP A 348 5.84 -11.97 21.17
CA ASP A 348 5.03 -13.13 20.87
C ASP A 348 3.92 -12.86 19.84
N VAL A 349 3.80 -13.82 18.93
CA VAL A 349 2.86 -13.83 17.79
C VAL A 349 1.45 -14.31 18.20
N ILE A 350 1.20 -14.59 19.49
CA ILE A 350 -0.09 -15.07 19.94
C ILE A 350 -1.07 -13.89 20.05
N PRO A 351 -2.24 -13.94 19.38
CA PRO A 351 -3.20 -12.84 19.41
C PRO A 351 -3.59 -12.48 20.84
N GLU A 352 -3.43 -11.20 21.20
CA GLU A 352 -3.72 -10.68 22.54
C GLU A 352 -5.15 -10.99 22.98
N LYS A 353 -6.12 -10.96 22.06
CA LYS A 353 -7.52 -11.29 22.34
C LYS A 353 -7.71 -12.73 22.85
N ASP A 354 -6.95 -13.68 22.32
CA ASP A 354 -7.06 -15.09 22.72
C ASP A 354 -6.24 -15.37 23.99
N LYS A 355 -5.14 -14.64 24.23
CA LYS A 355 -4.43 -14.64 25.53
C LYS A 355 -5.33 -14.07 26.65
N LYS A 356 -6.03 -12.95 26.41
CA LYS A 356 -6.93 -12.32 27.38
C LYS A 356 -8.03 -13.28 27.82
N LYS A 357 -8.69 -13.91 26.84
CA LYS A 357 -9.71 -14.95 27.09
C LYS A 357 -9.17 -16.11 27.91
N LYS A 358 -8.01 -16.67 27.53
CA LYS A 358 -7.39 -17.80 28.26
C LYS A 358 -6.99 -17.42 29.69
N GLU A 359 -6.47 -16.21 29.92
CA GLU A 359 -6.17 -15.73 31.27
C GLU A 359 -7.42 -15.48 32.10
N ASP A 360 -8.45 -14.87 31.52
CA ASP A 360 -9.72 -14.61 32.18
C ASP A 360 -10.42 -15.93 32.55
N GLU A 361 -10.37 -16.94 31.68
CA GLU A 361 -10.81 -18.31 31.98
C GLU A 361 -9.98 -18.96 33.09
N LYS A 362 -8.65 -18.82 33.07
CA LYS A 362 -7.79 -19.33 34.15
C LYS A 362 -8.07 -18.66 35.49
N LYS A 363 -8.33 -17.35 35.52
CA LYS A 363 -8.73 -16.62 36.74
C LYS A 363 -10.10 -17.04 37.22
N LYS A 364 -11.05 -17.28 36.32
CA LYS A 364 -12.38 -17.82 36.65
C LYS A 364 -12.35 -19.25 37.16
N LYS A 365 -11.35 -20.07 36.78
CA LYS A 365 -11.14 -21.42 37.32
C LYS A 365 -10.40 -21.44 38.66
N LYS A 366 -9.76 -20.33 39.04
CA LYS A 366 -9.03 -20.17 40.32
C LYS A 366 -9.82 -19.42 41.39
N LYS A 367 -10.95 -18.82 41.01
CA LYS A 367 -12.00 -18.36 41.92
C LYS A 367 -13.05 -19.44 41.99
#